data_AF-A0A7S0Z796-F1
#
_entry.id   AF-A0A7S0Z796-F1
#
_cell.length_a   1.000
_cell.length_b   1.000
_cell.length_c   1.000
_cell.angle_alpha   90.00
_cell.angle_beta   90.00
_cell.angle_gamma   90.00
#
_symmetry.space_group_name_H-M   'P 1'
#
loop_
_entity.id
_entity.type
_entity.pdbx_description
1 polymer ?
#
loop_
_entity_poly.entity_id
_entity_poly.type
_entity_poly.pdbx_seq_one_letter_code
_entity_poly.pdbx_strand_id
1 'polypeptide(L)'
;DGEDACIFSDALNHASIVDGCRLAKQNGARVYTFGHGDYDALERLLAKTRRGTRCVVVSDSLFSMDGDYADVERLAALKVKYGFLLVLDEAHATLVCGARG
;
A
#
# COMPACT_ATOMS: atom_id res chain seq x y z
N ASP A 1 -4.09 -13.31 -21.63
CA ASP A 1 -2.73 -12.97 -21.17
C ASP A 1 -2.85 -12.18 -19.88
N GLY A 2 -2.39 -12.75 -18.76
CA GLY A 2 -2.65 -12.20 -17.43
C GLY A 2 -2.10 -10.80 -17.28
N GLU A 3 -2.95 -9.86 -16.90
CA GLU A 3 -2.58 -8.48 -16.59
C GLU A 3 -1.56 -8.51 -15.44
N ASP A 4 -0.26 -8.37 -15.76
CA ASP A 4 0.83 -8.28 -14.78
C ASP A 4 0.52 -7.14 -13.81
N ALA A 5 -0.07 -7.44 -12.66
CA ALA A 5 -0.33 -6.50 -11.59
C ALA A 5 0.78 -6.56 -10.54
N CYS A 6 1.24 -5.38 -10.11
CA CYS A 6 2.22 -5.23 -9.03
C CYS A 6 1.51 -4.76 -7.76
N ILE A 7 1.75 -5.45 -6.66
CA ILE A 7 1.28 -5.10 -5.33
C ILE A 7 2.46 -4.57 -4.52
N PHE A 8 2.29 -3.43 -3.85
CA PHE A 8 3.26 -2.83 -2.95
C PHE A 8 2.64 -2.77 -1.56
N SER A 9 3.22 -3.48 -0.59
CA SER A 9 2.74 -3.52 0.79
C SER A 9 3.74 -2.83 1.71
N ASP A 10 3.24 -2.04 2.65
CA ASP A 10 4.02 -1.61 3.81
C ASP A 10 4.43 -2.85 4.64
N ALA A 11 5.63 -2.81 5.22
CA ALA A 11 6.20 -3.90 6.01
C ALA A 11 5.50 -4.09 7.36
N LEU A 12 4.88 -3.05 7.93
CA LEU A 12 4.13 -3.11 9.18
C LEU A 12 2.62 -3.27 9.00
N ASN A 13 2.17 -3.54 7.77
CA ASN A 13 0.76 -3.84 7.52
C ASN A 13 0.27 -5.02 8.39
N HIS A 14 -1.00 -4.95 8.78
CA HIS A 14 -1.66 -6.00 9.56
C HIS A 14 -1.46 -7.40 8.94
N ALA A 15 -1.35 -8.42 9.80
CA ALA A 15 -1.00 -9.79 9.39
C ALA A 15 -1.94 -10.34 8.29
N SER A 16 -3.23 -9.95 8.31
CA SER A 16 -4.19 -10.32 7.27
C SER A 16 -3.81 -9.82 5.87
N ILE A 17 -3.28 -8.59 5.77
CA ILE A 17 -2.83 -7.99 4.51
C ILE A 17 -1.55 -8.69 4.03
N VAL A 18 -0.63 -8.97 4.94
CA VAL A 18 0.62 -9.68 4.64
C VAL A 18 0.31 -11.07 4.10
N ASP A 19 -0.64 -11.80 4.69
CA ASP A 19 -1.05 -13.11 4.22
C ASP A 19 -1.78 -13.03 2.87
N GLY A 20 -2.63 -12.03 2.65
CA GLY A 20 -3.22 -11.76 1.34
C GLY A 20 -2.17 -11.51 0.25
N CYS A 21 -1.14 -10.71 0.56
CA CYS A 21 -0.01 -10.46 -0.32
C CYS A 21 0.81 -11.73 -0.60
N ARG A 22 1.02 -12.59 0.40
CA ARG A 22 1.69 -13.90 0.23
C ARG A 22 0.90 -14.82 -0.69
N LEU A 23 -0.42 -14.91 -0.51
CA LEU A 23 -1.29 -15.68 -1.38
C LEU A 23 -1.28 -15.15 -2.82
N ALA A 24 -1.34 -13.83 -3.00
CA ALA A 24 -1.23 -13.22 -4.33
C ALA A 24 0.09 -13.58 -5.00
N LYS A 25 1.20 -13.52 -4.26
CA LYS A 25 2.54 -13.92 -4.74
C LYS A 25 2.58 -15.40 -5.14
N GLN A 26 1.96 -16.29 -4.36
CA GLN A 26 1.86 -17.71 -4.69
C GLN A 26 1.02 -17.97 -5.95
N ASN A 27 0.05 -17.11 -6.24
CA ASN A 27 -0.77 -17.15 -7.45
C ASN A 27 -0.13 -16.41 -8.66
N GLY A 28 1.15 -16.05 -8.56
CA GLY A 28 1.91 -15.46 -9.66
C GLY A 28 1.89 -13.92 -9.74
N ALA A 29 1.29 -13.23 -8.76
CA ALA A 29 1.35 -11.77 -8.70
C ALA A 29 2.75 -11.28 -8.28
N ARG A 30 3.13 -10.09 -8.76
CA ARG A 30 4.39 -9.44 -8.35
C ARG A 30 4.13 -8.64 -7.09
N VAL A 31 4.74 -9.04 -5.98
CA VAL A 31 4.55 -8.39 -4.68
C VAL A 31 5.88 -7.82 -4.19
N TYR A 32 5.87 -6.54 -3.87
CA TYR A 32 6.97 -5.78 -3.31
C TYR A 32 6.60 -5.31 -1.91
N THR A 33 7.57 -5.32 -1.01
CA THR A 33 7.40 -4.80 0.34
C THR A 33 8.36 -3.63 0.53
N PHE A 34 7.88 -2.52 1.06
CA PHE A 34 8.70 -1.35 1.40
C PHE A 34 8.69 -1.13 2.92
N GLY A 35 9.71 -0.45 3.44
CA GLY A 35 9.80 -0.17 4.88
C GLY A 35 8.66 0.75 5.34
N HIS A 36 8.26 0.61 6.60
CA HIS A 36 7.17 1.41 7.15
C HIS A 36 7.44 2.91 7.04
N GLY A 37 6.50 3.65 6.44
CA GLY A 37 6.64 5.09 6.18
C GLY A 37 7.72 5.47 5.16
N ASP A 38 8.43 4.51 4.55
CA ASP A 38 9.46 4.78 3.55
C ASP A 38 8.85 4.95 2.15
N TYR A 39 8.17 6.09 1.96
CA TYR A 39 7.57 6.45 0.68
C TYR A 39 8.59 6.73 -0.41
N ASP A 40 9.86 7.00 -0.05
CA ASP A 40 10.94 7.08 -1.02
C ASP A 40 11.29 5.69 -1.57
N ALA A 41 11.28 4.64 -0.74
CA ALA A 41 11.39 3.27 -1.22
C ALA A 41 10.21 2.89 -2.11
N LEU A 42 8.99 3.25 -1.72
CA LEU A 42 7.81 3.05 -2.55
C LEU A 42 7.99 3.73 -3.92
N GLU A 43 8.41 4.99 -3.95
CA GLU A 43 8.65 5.72 -5.20
C GLU A 43 9.73 5.05 -6.06
N ARG A 44 10.85 4.62 -5.47
CA ARG A 44 11.90 3.88 -6.19
C ARG A 44 11.39 2.58 -6.79
N LEU A 45 10.47 1.88 -6.12
CA LEU A 45 9.85 0.65 -6.60
C LEU A 45 8.85 0.92 -7.74
N LEU A 46 8.01 1.96 -7.59
CA LEU A 46 7.07 2.41 -8.62
C LEU A 46 7.80 2.86 -9.89
N ALA A 47 8.90 3.59 -9.75
CA ALA A 47 9.70 4.06 -10.88
C ALA A 47 10.34 2.93 -11.70
N LYS A 48 10.58 1.76 -11.10
CA LYS A 48 11.10 0.56 -11.79
C LYS A 48 10.01 -0.24 -12.51
N THR A 49 8.75 0.07 -12.25
CA THR A 49 7.63 -0.65 -12.83
C THR A 49 7.36 -0.18 -14.26
N ARG A 50 7.06 -1.13 -15.16
CA ARG A 50 6.82 -0.81 -16.57
C ARG A 50 5.57 0.06 -16.70
N ARG A 51 5.63 1.09 -17.55
CA ARG A 51 4.45 1.89 -17.92
C ARG A 51 3.32 0.98 -18.41
N GLY A 52 2.11 1.18 -17.88
CA GLY A 52 0.93 0.38 -18.21
C GLY A 52 0.69 -0.84 -17.31
N THR A 53 1.64 -1.19 -16.42
CA THR A 53 1.42 -2.19 -15.37
C THR A 53 0.45 -1.66 -14.33
N ARG A 54 -0.57 -2.45 -14.00
CA ARG A 54 -1.50 -2.13 -12.91
C ARG A 54 -0.76 -2.21 -11.59
N CYS A 55 -0.70 -1.10 -10.86
CA CYS A 55 -0.04 -1.03 -9.56
C CYS A 55 -1.09 -0.86 -8.46
N VAL A 56 -0.95 -1.61 -7.37
CA VAL A 56 -1.78 -1.51 -6.17
C VAL A 56 -0.86 -1.28 -4.99
N VAL A 57 -1.05 -0.20 -4.24
CA VAL A 57 -0.34 0.11 -3.01
C VAL A 57 -1.29 -0.12 -1.84
N VAL A 58 -0.86 -0.92 -0.86
CA VAL A 58 -1.62 -1.27 0.32
C VAL A 58 -0.88 -0.78 1.57
N SER A 59 -1.53 0.02 2.41
CA SER A 59 -1.00 0.54 3.67
C SER A 59 -2.12 0.58 4.72
N ASP A 60 -1.81 0.33 5.98
CA ASP A 60 -2.71 0.70 7.08
C ASP A 60 -2.75 2.24 7.20
N SER A 61 -3.90 2.79 7.55
CA SER A 61 -4.10 4.23 7.81
C SER A 61 -3.68 4.63 9.24
N LEU A 62 -3.87 3.71 10.19
CA LEU A 62 -3.50 3.83 11.60
C LEU A 62 -2.78 2.55 12.04
N PHE A 63 -1.50 2.66 12.37
CA PHE A 63 -0.71 1.54 12.87
C PHE A 63 -0.88 1.47 14.40
N SER A 64 -1.79 0.61 14.85
CA SER A 64 -2.24 0.58 16.26
C SER A 64 -1.18 0.15 17.28
N MET A 65 -0.08 -0.48 16.83
CA MET A 65 1.02 -0.84 17.73
C MET A 65 1.94 0.34 18.08
N ASP A 66 2.15 1.28 17.15
CA ASP A 66 3.09 2.39 17.32
C ASP A 66 2.39 3.77 17.42
N GLY A 67 1.11 3.86 17.08
CA GLY A 67 0.34 5.11 17.10
C GLY A 67 0.67 6.06 15.95
N ASP A 68 1.37 5.57 14.93
CA ASP A 68 1.76 6.34 13.75
C ASP A 68 0.68 6.31 12.65
N TYR A 69 0.61 7.39 11.89
CA TYR A 69 -0.35 7.58 10.80
C TYR A 69 0.37 7.47 9.47
N ALA A 70 -0.25 6.82 8.49
CA ALA A 70 0.25 6.91 7.12
C ALA A 70 0.18 8.37 6.62
N ASP A 71 1.23 8.83 5.95
CA ASP A 71 1.24 10.13 5.26
C ASP A 71 0.38 10.03 4.00
N VAL A 72 -0.93 10.22 4.20
CA VAL A 72 -1.94 10.15 3.13
C VAL A 72 -1.69 11.21 2.06
N GLU A 73 -1.17 12.39 2.43
CA GLU A 73 -0.84 13.44 1.47
C GLU A 73 0.25 12.99 0.51
N ARG A 74 1.34 12.40 1.03
CA ARG A 74 2.43 11.88 0.21
C ARG A 74 2.00 10.68 -0.63
N LEU A 75 1.18 9.78 -0.09
CA LEU A 75 0.60 8.67 -0.85
C LEU A 75 -0.32 9.16 -1.97
N ALA A 76 -1.13 10.19 -1.73
CA ALA A 76 -1.98 10.81 -2.74
C ALA A 76 -1.17 11.49 -3.84
N ALA A 77 -0.09 12.19 -3.49
CA ALA A 77 0.82 12.79 -4.46
C ALA A 77 1.48 11.73 -5.36
N LEU A 78 1.98 10.63 -4.76
CA LEU A 78 2.54 9.51 -5.50
C LEU A 78 1.49 8.83 -6.39
N LYS A 79 0.25 8.69 -5.90
CA LYS A 79 -0.87 8.12 -6.66
C LYS A 79 -1.13 8.93 -7.94
N VAL A 80 -1.17 10.26 -7.84
CA VAL A 80 -1.34 11.14 -9.00
C VAL A 80 -0.15 11.03 -9.96
N LYS A 81 1.08 10.95 -9.44
CA LYS A 81 2.30 10.87 -10.24
C LYS A 81 2.45 9.56 -11.02
N TYR A 82 2.11 8.42 -10.39
CA TYR A 82 2.37 7.08 -10.94
C TYR A 82 1.11 6.34 -11.40
N GLY A 83 -0.09 6.81 -11.04
CA GLY A 83 -1.35 6.24 -11.51
C GLY A 83 -1.68 4.86 -10.95
N PHE A 84 -1.44 4.64 -9.65
CA PHE A 84 -1.74 3.37 -8.97
C PHE A 84 -3.09 3.39 -8.23
N LEU A 85 -3.59 2.20 -7.86
CA LEU A 85 -4.69 2.05 -6.92
C LEU A 85 -4.15 2.08 -5.48
N LEU A 86 -4.70 2.93 -4.63
CA LEU A 86 -4.34 3.01 -3.21
C LEU A 86 -5.42 2.31 -2.40
N VAL A 87 -5.03 1.33 -1.59
CA VAL A 87 -5.88 0.63 -0.61
C VAL A 87 -5.37 1.02 0.77
N LEU A 88 -6.19 1.74 1.52
CA LEU A 88 -5.95 2.05 2.92
C LEU A 88 -6.85 1.15 3.75
N ASP A 89 -6.27 0.36 4.66
CA ASP A 89 -7.05 -0.39 5.64
C ASP A 89 -7.32 0.52 6.85
N GLU A 90 -8.60 0.66 7.18
CA GLU A 90 -9.13 1.51 8.25
C GLU A 90 -9.65 0.68 9.43
N ALA A 91 -9.18 -0.55 9.61
CA ALA A 91 -9.59 -1.42 10.73
C ALA A 91 -9.46 -0.77 12.12
N HIS A 92 -8.60 0.24 12.30
CA HIS A 92 -8.50 1.04 13.53
C HIS A 92 -8.90 2.52 13.40
N ALA A 93 -9.13 3.04 12.19
CA ALA A 93 -9.49 4.45 11.98
C ALA A 93 -10.98 4.73 12.21
N THR A 94 -11.80 3.69 12.36
CA THR A 94 -13.26 3.79 12.49
C THR A 94 -13.75 4.42 13.80
N LEU A 95 -12.87 4.92 14.67
CA LEU A 95 -13.29 5.49 15.96
C LEU A 95 -12.68 6.85 16.36
N VAL A 96 -11.79 7.49 15.58
CA VAL A 96 -11.13 8.71 16.10
C VAL A 96 -11.01 9.92 15.17
N CYS A 97 -11.00 9.83 13.83
CA CYS A 97 -10.70 11.02 13.02
C CYS A 97 -11.66 11.24 11.83
N GLY A 98 -12.85 11.74 12.13
CA GLY A 98 -13.72 12.36 11.14
C GLY A 98 -14.91 13.03 11.80
N ALA A 99 -15.28 14.25 11.37
CA ALA A 99 -16.39 15.02 11.95
C ALA A 99 -17.80 14.39 11.75
N ARG A 100 -17.90 13.09 11.47
CA ARG A 100 -19.17 12.37 11.24
C ARG A 100 -19.22 10.91 11.74
N GLY A 101 -18.42 10.56 12.76
CA GLY A 101 -18.70 9.40 13.63
C GLY A 101 -18.31 8.04 13.07
#